data_AF-A0A0G0SYK8-F1
#
_entry.id   AF-A0A0G0SYK8-F1
#
_cell.length_a   1.000
_cell.length_b   1.000
_cell.length_c   1.000
_cell.angle_alpha   90.00
_cell.angle_beta   90.00
_cell.angle_gamma   90.00
#
_symmetry.space_group_name_H-M   'P 1'
#
loop_
_entity.id
_entity.type
_entity.pdbx_description
1 polymer ?
#
loop_
_entity_poly.entity_id
_entity_poly.type
_entity_poly.pdbx_seq_one_letter_code
_entity_poly.pdbx_strand_id
1 'polypeptide(L)'
;MQKTCSKCGAETSYDGDLHCRKIFIDEINNLLLLHELEKAKDLYFSASFNNEWKKNFLFRQGRELKDLILDEEQRIEAKQRHEKFLASFGMRYEGVSSVSVPRKHRSTYCYNCKESLDNSIDIECNKCGWIICRCCGACGCGYPSPKTE
;
A
#
# COMPACT_ATOMS: atom_id res chain seq x y z
N MET A 1 -36.33 16.10 -13.14
CA MET A 1 -35.66 15.15 -14.04
C MET A 1 -34.92 14.13 -13.19
N GLN A 2 -35.37 12.88 -13.18
CA GLN A 2 -34.57 11.77 -12.65
C GLN A 2 -33.27 11.73 -13.48
N LYS A 3 -32.12 11.84 -12.82
CA LYS A 3 -30.80 11.70 -13.44
C LYS A 3 -30.30 10.30 -13.16
N THR A 4 -29.53 9.72 -14.06
CA THR A 4 -28.86 8.42 -13.81
C THR A 4 -27.41 8.68 -13.39
N CYS A 5 -26.85 7.96 -12.40
CA CYS A 5 -25.43 8.07 -12.05
C CYS A 5 -24.62 7.60 -13.27
N SER A 6 -23.79 8.46 -13.84
CA SER A 6 -22.90 8.12 -14.96
C SER A 6 -21.88 7.02 -14.63
N LYS A 7 -21.70 6.69 -13.35
CA LYS A 7 -20.77 5.64 -12.89
C LYS A 7 -21.43 4.29 -12.56
N CYS A 8 -22.67 4.26 -12.04
CA CYS A 8 -23.33 3.00 -11.65
C CYS A 8 -24.67 2.74 -12.36
N GLY A 9 -25.17 3.68 -13.15
CA GLY A 9 -26.44 3.57 -13.87
C GLY A 9 -27.71 3.72 -13.03
N ALA A 10 -27.60 3.87 -11.70
CA ALA A 10 -28.77 3.99 -10.81
C ALA A 10 -29.51 5.33 -10.98
N GLU A 11 -30.81 5.34 -10.73
CA GLU A 11 -31.62 6.57 -10.68
C GLU A 11 -31.30 7.40 -9.42
N THR A 12 -31.00 8.68 -9.62
CA THR A 12 -30.59 9.61 -8.56
C THR A 12 -31.11 11.03 -8.83
N SER A 13 -31.42 11.77 -7.75
CA SER A 13 -31.76 13.20 -7.79
C SER A 13 -30.54 14.13 -7.68
N TYR A 14 -29.34 13.58 -7.45
CA TYR A 14 -28.08 14.29 -7.31
C TYR A 14 -27.21 14.18 -8.57
N ASP A 15 -26.21 15.05 -8.72
CA ASP A 15 -25.13 14.84 -9.69
C ASP A 15 -24.55 13.43 -9.46
N GLY A 16 -24.40 12.63 -10.53
CA GLY A 16 -24.16 11.19 -10.43
C GLY A 16 -22.99 10.84 -9.50
N ASP A 17 -21.97 11.69 -9.46
CA ASP A 17 -20.79 11.49 -8.64
C ASP A 17 -21.09 11.55 -7.13
N LEU A 18 -22.10 12.31 -6.67
CA LEU A 18 -22.50 12.40 -5.26
C LEU A 18 -23.23 11.14 -4.77
N HIS A 19 -24.09 10.56 -5.60
CA HIS A 19 -24.82 9.33 -5.27
C HIS A 19 -23.84 8.17 -5.05
N CYS A 20 -22.95 7.98 -6.01
CA CYS A 20 -21.97 6.91 -6.01
C CYS A 20 -20.96 7.07 -4.83
N ARG A 21 -20.63 8.29 -4.41
CA ARG A 21 -19.84 8.57 -3.19
C ARG A 21 -20.57 8.25 -1.89
N LYS A 22 -21.88 8.52 -1.82
CA LYS A 22 -22.69 8.24 -0.62
C LYS A 22 -22.77 6.74 -0.35
N ILE A 23 -23.10 5.94 -1.37
CA ILE A 23 -23.13 4.47 -1.26
C ILE A 23 -21.78 3.94 -0.75
N PHE A 24 -20.68 4.42 -1.32
CA PHE A 24 -19.35 4.03 -0.88
C PHE A 24 -19.10 4.35 0.60
N ILE A 25 -19.47 5.56 1.05
CA ILE A 25 -19.29 5.97 2.45
C ILE A 25 -20.11 5.06 3.38
N ASP A 26 -21.37 4.82 3.04
CA ASP A 26 -22.27 3.99 3.84
C ASP A 26 -21.74 2.54 3.93
N GLU A 27 -21.24 1.99 2.82
CA GLU A 27 -20.67 0.65 2.77
C GLU A 27 -19.37 0.54 3.59
N ILE A 28 -18.44 1.50 3.47
CA ILE A 28 -17.23 1.52 4.29
C ILE A 28 -17.60 1.61 5.78
N ASN A 29 -18.54 2.49 6.15
CA ASN A 29 -18.96 2.61 7.54
C ASN A 29 -19.56 1.30 8.06
N ASN A 30 -20.36 0.60 7.25
CA ASN A 30 -20.90 -0.71 7.61
C ASN A 30 -19.78 -1.75 7.83
N LEU A 31 -18.81 -1.81 6.93
CA LEU A 31 -17.66 -2.72 7.06
C LEU A 31 -16.81 -2.42 8.31
N LEU A 32 -16.61 -1.14 8.63
CA LEU A 32 -15.90 -0.72 9.85
C LEU A 32 -16.68 -1.13 11.11
N LEU A 33 -18.01 -0.94 11.13
CA LEU A 33 -18.89 -1.38 12.22
C LEU A 33 -18.84 -2.91 12.43
N LEU A 34 -18.68 -3.67 11.35
CA LEU A 34 -18.54 -5.13 11.38
C LEU A 34 -17.09 -5.60 11.62
N HIS A 35 -16.14 -4.67 11.84
CA HIS A 35 -14.70 -4.94 11.97
C HIS A 35 -14.09 -5.67 10.76
N GLU A 36 -14.67 -5.54 9.57
CA GLU A 36 -14.20 -6.15 8.32
C GLU A 36 -13.18 -5.24 7.60
N LEU A 37 -12.06 -4.95 8.29
CA LEU A 37 -11.04 -3.98 7.85
C LEU A 37 -10.42 -4.31 6.48
N GLU A 38 -10.18 -5.59 6.19
CA GLU A 38 -9.62 -6.02 4.90
C GLU A 38 -10.58 -5.77 3.74
N LYS A 39 -11.89 -6.03 3.93
CA LYS A 39 -12.88 -5.72 2.89
C LYS A 39 -13.05 -4.22 2.69
N ALA A 40 -13.00 -3.44 3.77
CA ALA A 40 -13.03 -1.98 3.68
C ALA A 40 -11.84 -1.44 2.89
N LYS A 41 -10.65 -2.02 3.11
CA LYS A 41 -9.42 -1.71 2.36
C LYS A 41 -9.57 -2.04 0.87
N ASP A 42 -10.05 -3.24 0.55
CA ASP A 42 -10.25 -3.67 -0.84
C ASP A 42 -11.28 -2.78 -1.57
N LEU A 43 -12.36 -2.41 -0.90
CA LEU A 43 -13.36 -1.49 -1.42
C LEU A 43 -12.75 -0.10 -1.70
N TYR A 44 -11.93 0.42 -0.78
CA TYR A 44 -11.25 1.71 -0.97
C TYR A 44 -10.31 1.71 -2.20
N PHE A 45 -9.50 0.66 -2.37
CA PHE A 45 -8.57 0.58 -3.50
C PHE A 45 -9.28 0.36 -4.83
N SER A 46 -10.32 -0.48 -4.86
CA SER A 46 -11.09 -0.78 -6.09
C SER A 46 -11.98 0.38 -6.56
N ALA A 47 -12.35 1.31 -5.67
CA ALA A 47 -13.23 2.41 -6.03
C ALA A 47 -12.62 3.37 -7.08
N SER A 48 -13.39 3.71 -8.11
CA SER A 48 -12.98 4.59 -9.23
C SER A 48 -13.17 6.10 -8.93
N PHE A 49 -12.80 6.52 -7.72
CA PHE A 49 -12.79 7.92 -7.32
C PHE A 49 -11.41 8.56 -7.55
N ASN A 50 -11.39 9.86 -7.82
CA ASN A 50 -10.12 10.59 -7.95
C ASN A 50 -9.36 10.64 -6.60
N ASN A 51 -8.04 10.78 -6.68
CA ASN A 51 -7.15 10.72 -5.52
C ASN A 51 -7.42 11.83 -4.49
N GLU A 52 -7.80 13.03 -4.95
CA GLU A 52 -8.11 14.14 -4.05
C GLU A 52 -9.31 13.84 -3.15
N TRP A 53 -10.38 13.28 -3.74
CA TRP A 53 -11.55 12.87 -2.99
C TRP A 53 -11.23 11.73 -2.02
N LYS A 54 -10.50 10.71 -2.49
CA LYS A 54 -10.09 9.58 -1.65
C LYS A 54 -9.26 10.02 -0.42
N LYS A 55 -8.35 10.98 -0.60
CA LYS A 55 -7.57 11.58 0.51
C LYS A 55 -8.46 12.35 1.49
N ASN A 56 -9.36 13.18 0.97
CA ASN A 56 -10.31 13.92 1.80
C ASN A 56 -11.25 13.00 2.59
N PHE A 57 -11.68 11.88 2.01
CA PHE A 57 -12.47 10.86 2.68
C PHE A 57 -11.73 10.25 3.88
N LEU A 58 -10.49 9.77 3.70
CA LEU A 58 -9.68 9.21 4.78
C LEU A 58 -9.44 10.20 5.92
N PHE A 59 -9.22 11.49 5.58
CA PHE A 59 -8.97 12.51 6.58
C PHE A 59 -10.20 12.83 7.43
N ARG A 60 -11.39 12.88 6.82
CA ARG A 60 -12.62 13.33 7.49
C ARG A 60 -13.43 12.22 8.13
N GLN A 61 -13.57 11.08 7.45
CA GLN A 61 -14.54 10.03 7.81
C GLN A 61 -13.87 8.67 8.02
N GLY A 62 -12.91 8.29 7.16
CA GLY A 62 -12.23 7.00 7.24
C GLY A 62 -11.03 6.95 8.18
N ARG A 63 -11.08 7.59 9.36
CA ARG A 63 -9.91 7.69 10.26
C ARG A 63 -9.37 6.33 10.69
N GLU A 64 -10.24 5.36 10.97
CA GLU A 64 -9.85 3.99 11.33
C GLU A 64 -9.16 3.25 10.16
N LEU A 65 -9.59 3.55 8.93
CA LEU A 65 -9.02 2.95 7.72
C LEU A 65 -7.73 3.66 7.29
N LYS A 66 -7.53 4.92 7.70
CA LYS A 66 -6.45 5.79 7.25
C LYS A 66 -5.07 5.14 7.46
N ASP A 67 -4.80 4.65 8.67
CA ASP A 67 -3.47 4.12 8.99
C ASP A 67 -3.19 2.82 8.22
N LEU A 68 -4.21 1.97 8.03
CA LEU A 68 -4.11 0.76 7.22
C LEU A 68 -3.83 1.07 5.75
N ILE A 69 -4.51 2.07 5.19
CA ILE A 69 -4.29 2.48 3.80
C ILE A 69 -2.91 3.10 3.63
N LEU A 70 -2.49 3.97 4.55
CA LEU A 70 -1.16 4.58 4.49
C LEU A 70 -0.04 3.53 4.56
N ASP A 71 -0.17 2.53 5.43
CA ASP A 71 0.80 1.44 5.52
C ASP A 71 0.81 0.60 4.24
N GLU A 72 -0.36 0.26 3.67
CA GLU A 72 -0.43 -0.49 2.42
C GLU A 72 0.14 0.31 1.23
N GLU A 73 -0.15 1.61 1.12
CA GLU A 73 0.42 2.50 0.11
C GLU A 73 1.95 2.53 0.21
N GLN A 74 2.49 2.69 1.43
CA GLN A 74 3.93 2.66 1.67
C GLN A 74 4.56 1.32 1.27
N ARG A 75 3.88 0.21 1.53
CA ARG A 75 4.33 -1.14 1.11
C ARG A 75 4.31 -1.29 -0.40
N ILE A 76 3.27 -0.81 -1.09
CA ILE A 76 3.17 -0.83 -2.55
C ILE A 76 4.30 -0.01 -3.17
N GLU A 77 4.55 1.20 -2.66
CA GLU A 77 5.66 2.03 -3.12
C GLU A 77 7.02 1.35 -2.91
N ALA A 78 7.26 0.77 -1.73
CA ALA A 78 8.50 0.06 -1.43
C ALA A 78 8.72 -1.11 -2.39
N LYS A 79 7.68 -1.88 -2.72
CA LYS A 79 7.73 -2.96 -3.73
C LYS A 79 8.13 -2.42 -5.10
N GLN A 80 7.50 -1.34 -5.57
CA GLN A 80 7.80 -0.74 -6.88
C GLN A 80 9.22 -0.19 -6.96
N ARG A 81 9.71 0.47 -5.90
CA ARG A 81 11.10 0.95 -5.84
C ARG A 81 12.08 -0.23 -5.83
N HIS A 82 11.75 -1.29 -5.10
CA HIS A 82 12.58 -2.49 -5.05
C HIS A 82 12.68 -3.19 -6.41
N GLU A 83 11.57 -3.32 -7.13
CA GLU A 83 11.56 -3.89 -8.48
C GLU A 83 12.45 -3.08 -9.44
N LYS A 84 12.32 -1.74 -9.42
CA LYS A 84 13.18 -0.84 -10.22
C LYS A 84 14.66 -0.97 -9.85
N PHE A 85 14.96 -1.05 -8.56
CA PHE A 85 16.31 -1.29 -8.05
C PHE A 85 16.87 -2.61 -8.61
N LEU A 86 16.15 -3.73 -8.46
CA LEU A 86 16.63 -5.01 -8.99
C LEU A 86 16.83 -4.97 -10.51
N ALA A 87 15.92 -4.34 -11.24
CA ALA A 87 16.02 -4.17 -12.68
C ALA A 87 17.29 -3.40 -13.08
N SER A 88 17.70 -2.36 -12.32
CA SER A 88 18.95 -1.64 -12.61
C SER A 88 20.21 -2.47 -12.40
N PHE A 89 20.13 -3.55 -11.63
CA PHE A 89 21.22 -4.53 -11.46
C PHE A 89 21.05 -5.78 -12.35
N GLY A 90 20.08 -5.78 -13.28
CA GLY A 90 19.82 -6.93 -14.16
C GLY A 90 19.27 -8.16 -13.42
N MET A 91 18.68 -7.98 -12.24
CA MET A 91 18.14 -9.06 -11.43
C MET A 91 16.62 -9.17 -11.57
N ARG A 92 16.12 -10.41 -11.49
CA ARG A 92 14.68 -10.71 -11.48
C ARG A 92 14.07 -10.40 -10.10
N TYR A 93 12.87 -9.82 -10.11
CA TYR A 93 12.04 -9.66 -8.92
C TYR A 93 11.35 -10.99 -8.56
N GLU A 94 11.53 -11.45 -7.32
CA GLU A 94 10.99 -12.72 -6.79
C GLU A 94 9.93 -12.50 -5.69
N GLY A 95 9.36 -11.29 -5.64
CA GLY A 95 8.40 -10.92 -4.62
C GLY A 95 9.03 -10.46 -3.31
N VAL A 96 8.17 -10.23 -2.32
CA VAL A 96 8.53 -9.79 -0.98
C VAL A 96 7.86 -10.69 0.06
N SER A 97 8.51 -10.82 1.21
CA SER A 97 7.94 -11.49 2.37
C SER A 97 7.24 -10.45 3.23
N SER A 98 6.03 -10.77 3.66
CA SER A 98 5.32 -10.01 4.68
C SER A 98 5.98 -10.22 6.05
N VAL A 99 5.77 -9.25 6.95
CA VAL A 99 6.19 -9.23 8.36
C VAL A 99 5.56 -10.40 9.17
N SER A 100 4.58 -11.11 8.60
CA SER A 100 3.74 -12.10 9.28
C SER A 100 4.42 -13.43 9.64
N VAL A 101 5.69 -13.64 9.31
CA VAL A 101 6.45 -14.80 9.79
C VAL A 101 7.15 -14.40 11.08
N PRO A 102 6.93 -15.09 12.22
CA PRO A 102 7.59 -14.77 13.48
C PRO A 102 9.11 -14.98 13.34
N ARG A 103 9.80 -13.90 12.96
CA ARG A 103 11.25 -13.81 12.84
C ARG A 103 11.77 -12.94 13.97
N LYS A 104 13.04 -13.14 14.32
CA LYS A 104 13.73 -12.25 15.24
C LYS A 104 13.66 -10.82 14.70
N HIS A 105 13.26 -9.88 15.54
CA HIS A 105 13.27 -8.47 15.21
C HIS A 105 14.69 -8.01 14.82
N ARG A 106 14.78 -7.24 13.73
CA ARG A 106 16.02 -6.70 13.16
C ARG A 106 15.80 -5.22 12.85
N SER A 107 16.62 -4.38 13.46
CA SER A 107 16.77 -2.98 13.11
C SER A 107 18.18 -2.73 12.61
N THR A 108 18.33 -2.02 11.50
CA THR A 108 19.62 -1.73 10.86
C THR A 108 19.51 -0.45 10.01
N TYR A 109 20.56 -0.14 9.23
CA TYR A 109 20.57 0.96 8.28
C TYR A 109 20.78 0.44 6.85
N CYS A 110 20.15 1.10 5.88
CA CYS A 110 20.35 0.80 4.48
C CYS A 110 21.81 1.07 4.09
N TYR A 111 22.50 0.09 3.50
CA TYR A 111 23.88 0.29 3.09
C TYR A 111 24.03 1.39 2.02
N ASN A 112 23.01 1.57 1.17
CA ASN A 112 23.02 2.48 0.02
C ASN A 112 22.72 3.93 0.41
N CYS A 113 21.61 4.18 1.12
CA CYS A 113 21.16 5.54 1.45
C CYS A 113 21.22 5.89 2.95
N LYS A 114 21.64 4.96 3.81
CA LYS A 114 21.77 5.11 5.26
C LYS A 114 20.47 5.35 6.04
N GLU A 115 19.31 5.27 5.40
CA GLU A 115 18.01 5.29 6.09
C GLU A 115 17.83 4.12 7.05
N SER A 116 17.10 4.34 8.15
CA SER A 116 16.80 3.27 9.11
C SER A 116 15.85 2.24 8.51
N LEU A 117 16.09 0.98 8.86
CA LEU A 117 15.34 -0.19 8.43
C LEU A 117 14.92 -1.00 9.65
N ASP A 118 13.68 -1.45 9.67
CA ASP A 118 13.10 -2.20 10.78
C ASP A 118 12.13 -3.26 10.24
N ASN A 119 12.42 -4.54 10.44
CA ASN A 119 11.58 -5.61 9.89
C ASN A 119 10.23 -5.81 10.60
N SER A 120 9.94 -5.05 11.66
CA SER A 120 8.58 -4.97 12.23
C SER A 120 7.65 -4.08 11.42
N ILE A 121 8.21 -3.21 10.57
CA ILE A 121 7.48 -2.21 9.78
C ILE A 121 7.76 -2.39 8.29
N ASP A 122 9.00 -2.64 7.92
CA ASP A 122 9.48 -2.79 6.55
C ASP A 122 9.31 -4.21 6.01
N ILE A 123 9.17 -4.30 4.69
CA ILE A 123 9.08 -5.57 3.96
C ILE A 123 10.47 -6.15 3.67
N GLU A 124 10.55 -7.48 3.55
CA GLU A 124 11.81 -8.18 3.28
C GLU A 124 11.84 -8.73 1.85
N CYS A 125 13.03 -8.77 1.25
CA CYS A 125 13.23 -9.36 -0.07
C CYS A 125 13.15 -10.89 0.01
N ASN A 126 12.30 -11.53 -0.81
CA ASN A 126 12.19 -13.00 -0.81
C ASN A 126 13.49 -13.70 -1.20
N LYS A 127 14.29 -13.07 -2.06
CA LYS A 127 15.52 -13.66 -2.61
C LYS A 127 16.67 -13.70 -1.58
N CYS A 128 16.94 -12.59 -0.89
CA CYS A 128 18.09 -12.48 0.02
C CYS A 128 17.71 -12.42 1.50
N GLY A 129 16.44 -12.24 1.84
CA GLY A 129 15.97 -12.12 3.23
C GLY A 129 16.41 -10.84 3.95
N TRP A 130 16.96 -9.85 3.24
CA TRP A 130 17.26 -8.53 3.80
C TRP A 130 16.04 -7.62 3.75
N ILE A 131 16.00 -6.68 4.70
CA ILE A 131 14.98 -5.63 4.74
C ILE A 131 15.14 -4.73 3.51
N ILE A 132 14.04 -4.46 2.83
CA ILE A 132 14.00 -3.57 1.67
C ILE A 132 13.91 -2.14 2.16
N CYS A 133 14.81 -1.29 1.68
CA CYS A 133 14.75 0.12 2.00
C CYS A 133 13.57 0.82 1.33
N ARG A 134 12.66 1.41 2.12
CA ARG A 134 11.52 2.19 1.61
C ARG A 134 11.95 3.40 0.78
N CYS A 135 13.10 4.00 1.10
CA CYS A 135 13.59 5.18 0.41
C CYS A 135 14.16 4.84 -0.98
N CYS A 136 15.09 3.89 -1.08
CA CYS A 136 15.83 3.62 -2.33
C CYS A 136 15.56 2.26 -2.98
N GLY A 137 14.73 1.41 -2.37
CA GLY A 137 14.43 0.05 -2.86
C GLY A 137 15.58 -0.96 -2.71
N ALA A 138 16.72 -0.55 -2.14
CA ALA A 138 17.88 -1.42 -2.00
C ALA A 138 17.66 -2.54 -0.98
N CYS A 139 18.26 -3.70 -1.26
CA CYS A 139 18.36 -4.84 -0.35
C CYS A 139 19.73 -5.53 -0.54
N GLY A 140 19.99 -6.63 0.18
CA GLY A 140 21.25 -7.37 0.10
C GLY A 140 21.63 -7.88 -1.30
N CYS A 141 20.67 -8.03 -2.22
CA CYS A 141 20.96 -8.47 -3.60
C CYS A 141 21.90 -7.53 -4.36
N GLY A 142 21.89 -6.23 -4.07
CA GLY A 142 22.78 -5.26 -4.69
C GLY A 142 24.01 -4.92 -3.84
N TYR A 143 24.23 -5.64 -2.73
CA TYR A 143 25.37 -5.39 -1.85
C TYR A 143 26.63 -6.03 -2.47
N PRO A 144 27.72 -5.28 -2.66
CA PRO A 144 28.97 -5.86 -3.15
C PRO A 144 29.50 -6.85 -2.11
N SER A 145 29.46 -8.15 -2.42
CA SER A 145 30.16 -9.16 -1.62
C SER A 145 31.67 -8.89 -1.70
N PRO A 146 32.44 -9.10 -0.63
CA PRO A 146 33.89 -9.12 -0.74
C PRO A 146 34.27 -10.16 -1.79
N LYS A 147 34.99 -9.73 -2.83
CA LYS A 147 35.59 -10.66 -3.79
C LYS A 147 36.55 -11.52 -2.98
N THR A 148 36.25 -12.80 -2.82
CA THR A 148 37.31 -13.78 -2.57
C THR A 148 38.20 -13.75 -3.80
N GLU A 149 39.39 -13.17 -3.61
CA GLU A 149 40.50 -13.15 -4.58
C GLU A 149 40.89 -14.55 -5.04
#